data_AF-A0A8C7WTN6-F1
#
_entry.id   AF-A0A8C7WTN6-F1
#
_cell.length_a   1.000
_cell.length_b   1.000
_cell.length_c   1.000
_cell.angle_alpha   90.00
_cell.angle_beta   90.00
_cell.angle_gamma   90.00
#
_symmetry.space_group_name_H-M   'P 1'
#
loop_
_entity.id
_entity.type
_entity.pdbx_description
1 polymer ?
#
loop_
_entity_poly.entity_id
_entity_poly.type
_entity_poly.pdbx_seq_one_letter_code
_entity_poly.pdbx_strand_id
1 'polypeptide(L)'
;EEEMEMKEDCGEGEGPYLSEVEPAASESEDGYGPPSQRYTADSLASSPISVTLIRTLSLFGFRSTCGEDQEAVQAQKIWKKAIMLVWRAAANHRYASVFLQPVSDDIAPGYHSIVHRPMDLSAIKKNIESGVIRTTAEFQRDIMLMFQNAIMYNSSDHDVYHMALEMQRDVLERPTDLGFKDTYRKDIGFSTELLDESVF
;
A
#
# COMPACT_ATOMS: atom_id res chain seq x y z
N GLU A 1 42.35 44.50 24.38
CA GLU A 1 41.95 43.21 24.97
C GLU A 1 41.21 42.46 23.86
N GLU A 2 41.91 41.98 22.81
CA GLU A 2 42.73 40.75 22.77
C GLU A 2 41.89 39.54 23.19
N GLU A 3 41.69 38.44 22.44
CA GLU A 3 42.39 37.87 21.29
C GLU A 3 41.47 36.85 20.57
N MET A 4 41.78 36.57 19.30
CA MET A 4 41.27 35.46 18.50
C MET A 4 41.75 34.11 19.06
N GLU A 5 40.99 33.02 18.87
CA GLU A 5 41.59 31.81 18.30
C GLU A 5 40.54 30.91 17.63
N MET A 6 40.79 30.60 16.36
CA MET A 6 40.15 29.55 15.57
C MET A 6 40.77 28.19 15.93
N LYS A 7 40.01 27.10 15.79
CA LYS A 7 40.61 25.81 15.46
C LYS A 7 39.65 24.93 14.67
N GLU A 8 39.92 24.88 13.37
CA GLU A 8 39.58 23.77 12.48
C GLU A 8 40.38 22.54 12.89
N ASP A 9 39.79 21.35 12.79
CA ASP A 9 40.57 20.12 12.66
C ASP A 9 39.95 19.24 11.58
N CYS A 10 40.71 19.09 10.50
CA CYS A 10 40.43 18.21 9.38
C CYS A 10 41.16 16.89 9.63
N GLY A 11 40.41 15.82 9.88
CA GLY A 11 40.95 14.46 9.92
C GLY A 11 40.88 13.80 8.55
N GLU A 12 41.98 13.85 7.82
CA GLU A 12 42.25 13.03 6.63
C GLU A 12 42.44 11.56 7.03
N GLY A 13 41.93 10.65 6.20
CA GLY A 13 42.12 9.21 6.35
C GLY A 13 41.91 8.50 5.03
N GLU A 14 42.87 8.64 4.12
CA GLU A 14 42.98 7.83 2.91
C GLU A 14 43.44 6.40 3.25
N GLY A 15 42.83 5.43 2.59
CA GLY A 15 43.31 4.05 2.54
C GLY A 15 42.66 3.31 1.37
N PRO A 16 43.37 3.08 0.25
CA PRO A 16 42.91 2.24 -0.84
C PRO A 16 43.36 0.77 -0.63
N TYR A 17 43.02 -0.12 -1.59
CA TYR A 17 43.42 -1.54 -1.71
C TYR A 17 42.44 -2.52 -1.02
N LEU A 18 41.79 -3.52 -1.64
CA LEU A 18 42.07 -4.32 -2.84
C LEU A 18 40.81 -4.73 -3.62
N SER A 19 41.00 -4.90 -4.93
CA SER A 19 40.46 -5.96 -5.81
C SER A 19 39.94 -7.22 -5.09
N GLU A 20 38.86 -7.86 -5.54
CA GLU A 20 38.96 -8.85 -6.61
C GLU A 20 37.63 -9.02 -7.38
N VAL A 21 37.81 -9.10 -8.69
CA VAL A 21 36.87 -9.55 -9.73
C VAL A 21 36.92 -11.07 -9.75
N GLU A 22 35.81 -11.77 -9.91
CA GLU A 22 35.78 -13.05 -10.65
C GLU A 22 34.40 -13.28 -11.31
N PRO A 23 34.33 -13.97 -12.47
CA PRO A 23 33.22 -13.94 -13.40
C PRO A 23 32.40 -15.25 -13.47
N ALA A 24 31.48 -15.26 -14.44
CA ALA A 24 30.50 -16.30 -14.78
C ALA A 24 31.05 -17.67 -15.22
N ALA A 25 30.24 -18.71 -15.03
CA ALA A 25 30.27 -20.01 -15.72
C ALA A 25 28.84 -20.60 -15.70
N SER A 26 28.11 -20.65 -16.82
CA SER A 26 28.00 -21.76 -17.80
C SER A 26 27.34 -23.03 -17.23
N GLU A 27 26.09 -23.34 -17.58
CA GLU A 27 25.66 -24.23 -18.70
C GLU A 27 25.23 -25.62 -18.21
N SER A 28 24.02 -26.04 -18.59
CA SER A 28 23.73 -27.40 -19.08
C SER A 28 22.27 -27.48 -19.53
N GLU A 29 22.08 -27.34 -20.85
CA GLU A 29 20.97 -27.97 -21.56
C GLU A 29 21.38 -29.42 -21.84
N ASP A 30 20.46 -30.38 -21.68
CA ASP A 30 20.54 -31.65 -22.39
C ASP A 30 19.12 -32.17 -22.64
N GLY A 31 18.71 -32.07 -23.91
CA GLY A 31 17.56 -32.76 -24.46
C GLY A 31 17.97 -34.12 -25.04
N TYR A 32 17.12 -35.13 -24.84
CA TYR A 32 17.14 -36.36 -25.64
C TYR A 32 15.74 -36.65 -26.17
N GLY A 33 15.62 -36.57 -27.49
CA GLY A 33 14.54 -37.18 -28.27
C GLY A 33 14.88 -38.61 -28.74
N PRO A 34 14.21 -39.12 -29.80
CA PRO A 34 13.31 -40.30 -29.78
C PRO A 34 13.97 -41.49 -30.59
N PRO A 35 13.32 -42.54 -31.20
CA PRO A 35 11.93 -42.70 -31.67
C PRO A 35 11.32 -44.14 -31.78
N SER A 36 10.15 -44.23 -32.47
CA SER A 36 9.53 -45.38 -33.20
C SER A 36 8.59 -46.30 -32.38
N GLN A 37 7.40 -46.77 -32.79
CA GLN A 37 6.68 -47.04 -34.06
C GLN A 37 5.16 -47.19 -33.72
N ARG A 38 4.19 -46.57 -34.42
CA ARG A 38 3.39 -47.01 -35.59
C ARG A 38 2.31 -48.13 -35.40
N TYR A 39 1.05 -47.74 -35.71
CA TYR A 39 -0.17 -48.49 -36.14
C TYR A 39 -0.84 -49.44 -35.10
N THR A 40 -2.16 -49.42 -34.89
CA THR A 40 -3.22 -49.77 -35.85
C THR A 40 -4.50 -48.92 -35.74
N ALA A 41 -5.20 -48.80 -36.86
CA ALA A 41 -6.58 -48.32 -36.95
C ALA A 41 -7.58 -49.40 -36.49
N ASP A 42 -8.65 -48.98 -35.82
CA ASP A 42 -10.05 -49.27 -36.19
C ASP A 42 -10.98 -48.97 -35.01
N SER A 43 -12.03 -48.20 -35.26
CA SER A 43 -13.42 -48.63 -35.08
C SER A 43 -14.36 -47.44 -34.88
N LEU A 44 -15.32 -47.37 -35.79
CA LEU A 44 -16.40 -46.40 -35.88
C LEU A 44 -17.45 -46.69 -34.79
N ALA A 45 -17.86 -45.67 -34.03
CA ALA A 45 -19.17 -45.66 -33.38
C ALA A 45 -19.67 -44.22 -33.20
N SER A 46 -20.64 -43.87 -34.03
CA SER A 46 -21.50 -42.69 -33.96
C SER A 46 -22.34 -42.69 -32.68
N SER A 47 -22.33 -41.59 -31.90
CA SER A 47 -23.53 -41.01 -31.24
C SER A 47 -23.23 -39.79 -30.35
N PRO A 48 -24.25 -38.96 -30.04
CA PRO A 48 -24.15 -37.52 -29.99
C PRO A 48 -23.72 -37.03 -28.61
N ILE A 49 -22.59 -36.34 -28.55
CA ILE A 49 -22.11 -35.77 -27.30
C ILE A 49 -21.83 -34.28 -27.49
N SER A 50 -22.88 -33.53 -27.82
CA SER A 50 -22.87 -32.07 -27.78
C SER A 50 -23.00 -31.51 -26.35
N VAL A 51 -23.17 -32.36 -25.34
CA VAL A 51 -23.31 -31.96 -23.92
C VAL A 51 -22.01 -32.15 -23.12
N THR A 52 -21.09 -33.01 -23.58
CA THR A 52 -19.77 -33.19 -22.94
C THR A 52 -18.79 -32.07 -23.30
N LEU A 53 -19.05 -31.28 -24.34
CA LEU A 53 -18.23 -30.09 -24.61
C LEU A 53 -18.39 -29.04 -23.49
N ILE A 54 -19.57 -28.95 -22.88
CA ILE A 54 -19.80 -28.08 -21.72
C ILE A 54 -19.10 -28.67 -20.47
N ARG A 55 -19.08 -30.00 -20.34
CA ARG A 55 -18.45 -30.69 -19.20
C ARG A 55 -16.92 -30.74 -19.28
N THR A 56 -16.33 -30.68 -20.48
CA THR A 56 -14.86 -30.65 -20.67
C THR A 56 -14.24 -29.27 -20.43
N LEU A 57 -15.02 -28.19 -20.49
CA LEU A 57 -14.60 -26.87 -19.99
C LEU A 57 -14.43 -26.85 -18.45
N SER A 58 -15.08 -27.76 -17.74
CA SER A 58 -14.85 -27.97 -16.30
C SER A 58 -13.52 -28.68 -16.00
N LEU A 59 -12.86 -29.29 -16.99
CA LEU A 59 -11.58 -30.00 -16.80
C LEU A 59 -10.36 -29.13 -17.11
N PHE A 60 -10.54 -27.96 -17.73
CA PHE A 60 -9.48 -26.99 -17.97
C PHE A 60 -9.33 -25.93 -16.87
N GLY A 61 -9.88 -26.16 -15.68
CA GLY A 61 -9.58 -25.33 -14.52
C GLY A 61 -10.16 -23.91 -14.57
N PHE A 62 -11.21 -23.66 -15.36
CA PHE A 62 -12.01 -22.45 -15.17
C PHE A 62 -12.90 -22.64 -13.93
N ARG A 63 -12.27 -22.46 -12.76
CA ARG A 63 -12.93 -22.39 -11.46
C ARG A 63 -13.99 -21.31 -11.57
N SER A 64 -15.26 -21.72 -11.57
CA SER A 64 -16.39 -20.85 -11.21
C SER A 64 -15.97 -20.16 -9.93
N THR A 65 -15.77 -18.85 -9.96
CA THR A 65 -15.36 -18.12 -8.75
C THR A 65 -16.42 -18.41 -7.70
N CYS A 66 -16.04 -19.11 -6.63
CA CYS A 66 -16.95 -19.43 -5.53
C CYS A 66 -17.53 -18.10 -5.03
N GLY A 67 -18.81 -18.07 -4.64
CA GLY A 67 -19.49 -16.84 -4.22
C GLY A 67 -18.74 -16.02 -3.15
N GLU A 68 -17.94 -16.69 -2.33
CA GLU A 68 -17.05 -16.10 -1.32
C GLU A 68 -16.00 -15.14 -1.92
N ASP A 69 -15.40 -15.49 -3.07
CA ASP A 69 -14.43 -14.65 -3.76
C ASP A 69 -15.11 -13.38 -4.32
N GLN A 70 -16.37 -13.49 -4.74
CA GLN A 70 -17.14 -12.34 -5.23
C GLN A 70 -17.62 -11.43 -4.09
N GLU A 71 -18.01 -12.01 -2.96
CA GLU A 71 -18.41 -11.28 -1.76
C GLU A 71 -17.24 -10.46 -1.21
N ALA A 72 -16.06 -11.06 -1.06
CA ALA A 72 -14.85 -10.36 -0.61
C ALA A 72 -14.46 -9.21 -1.55
N VAL A 73 -14.53 -9.43 -2.87
CA VAL A 73 -14.28 -8.37 -3.87
C VAL A 73 -15.31 -7.25 -3.76
N GLN A 74 -16.57 -7.56 -3.50
CA GLN A 74 -17.61 -6.57 -3.33
C GLN A 74 -17.45 -5.78 -2.02
N ALA A 75 -17.15 -6.46 -0.91
CA ALA A 75 -16.83 -5.84 0.37
C ALA A 75 -15.65 -4.88 0.24
N GLN A 76 -14.59 -5.28 -0.48
CA GLN A 76 -13.44 -4.41 -0.73
C GLN A 76 -13.81 -3.15 -1.51
N LYS A 77 -14.71 -3.24 -2.49
CA LYS A 77 -15.20 -2.07 -3.24
C LYS A 77 -16.00 -1.12 -2.34
N ILE A 78 -16.84 -1.66 -1.46
CA ILE A 78 -17.65 -0.88 -0.52
C ILE A 78 -16.73 -0.17 0.48
N TRP A 79 -15.81 -0.90 1.10
CA TRP A 79 -14.81 -0.35 2.01
C TRP A 79 -13.98 0.74 1.34
N LYS A 80 -13.50 0.49 0.11
CA LYS A 80 -12.73 1.49 -0.66
C LYS A 80 -13.52 2.78 -0.89
N LYS A 81 -14.83 2.69 -1.17
CA LYS A 81 -15.68 3.89 -1.29
C LYS A 81 -15.80 4.62 0.04
N ALA A 82 -16.02 3.89 1.15
CA ALA A 82 -16.15 4.46 2.48
C ALA A 82 -14.86 5.16 2.95
N ILE A 83 -13.71 4.48 2.86
CA ILE A 83 -12.42 5.05 3.29
C ILE A 83 -12.03 6.27 2.45
N MET A 84 -12.40 6.29 1.16
CA MET A 84 -12.20 7.46 0.31
C MET A 84 -13.06 8.66 0.69
N LEU A 85 -14.15 8.49 1.45
CA LEU A 85 -14.89 9.63 2.03
C LEU A 85 -14.11 10.24 3.21
N VAL A 86 -13.51 9.40 4.06
CA VAL A 86 -12.65 9.86 5.17
C VAL A 86 -11.42 10.58 4.61
N TRP A 87 -10.77 10.02 3.60
CA TRP A 87 -9.67 10.68 2.92
C TRP A 87 -10.09 12.05 2.35
N ARG A 88 -11.28 12.15 1.72
CA ARG A 88 -11.79 13.43 1.20
C ARG A 88 -12.03 14.45 2.31
N ALA A 89 -12.54 14.02 3.47
CA ALA A 89 -12.72 14.91 4.61
C ALA A 89 -11.37 15.46 5.09
N ALA A 90 -10.34 14.62 5.17
CA ALA A 90 -8.97 15.06 5.47
C ALA A 90 -8.43 16.02 4.38
N ALA A 91 -8.59 15.69 3.10
CA ALA A 91 -8.11 16.52 1.99
C ALA A 91 -8.84 17.88 1.86
N ASN A 92 -10.05 18.00 2.39
CA ASN A 92 -10.82 19.25 2.44
C ASN A 92 -10.63 20.03 3.76
N HIS A 93 -9.80 19.53 4.68
CA HIS A 93 -9.52 20.23 5.91
C HIS A 93 -8.82 21.57 5.61
N ARG A 94 -9.08 22.59 6.45
CA ARG A 94 -8.53 23.94 6.26
C ARG A 94 -6.99 24.00 6.22
N TYR A 95 -6.31 23.01 6.82
CA TYR A 95 -4.85 22.88 6.81
C TYR A 95 -4.32 21.79 5.88
N ALA A 96 -5.18 21.17 5.08
CA ALA A 96 -4.79 20.04 4.23
C ALA A 96 -3.69 20.41 3.23
N SER A 97 -3.61 21.68 2.81
CA SER A 97 -2.66 22.15 1.79
C SER A 97 -1.21 21.76 2.06
N VAL A 98 -0.77 21.78 3.32
CA VAL A 98 0.60 21.42 3.74
C VAL A 98 0.86 19.91 3.63
N PHE A 99 -0.19 19.10 3.66
CA PHE A 99 -0.13 17.63 3.66
C PHE A 99 -0.56 17.01 2.32
N LEU A 100 -0.95 17.82 1.32
CA LEU A 100 -1.52 17.32 0.07
C LEU A 100 -0.50 16.67 -0.85
N GLN A 101 0.75 17.13 -0.84
CA GLN A 101 1.81 16.72 -1.76
C GLN A 101 3.06 16.30 -0.97
N PRO A 102 3.95 15.50 -1.59
CA PRO A 102 5.24 15.18 -0.99
C PRO A 102 6.01 16.44 -0.60
N VAL A 103 6.63 16.42 0.58
CA VAL A 103 7.50 17.50 1.04
C VAL A 103 8.75 17.50 0.19
N SER A 104 9.12 18.67 -0.35
CA SER A 104 10.39 18.86 -1.09
C SER A 104 11.43 19.54 -0.20
N ASP A 105 12.70 19.35 -0.53
CA ASP A 105 13.81 19.96 0.22
C ASP A 105 13.78 21.50 0.16
N ASP A 106 13.19 22.09 -0.88
CA ASP A 106 13.02 23.55 -0.99
C ASP A 106 12.08 24.11 0.08
N ILE A 107 11.05 23.33 0.45
CA ILE A 107 10.04 23.72 1.45
C ILE A 107 10.52 23.37 2.86
N ALA A 108 11.24 22.25 3.00
CA ALA A 108 11.74 21.74 4.27
C ALA A 108 13.18 21.24 4.10
N PRO A 109 14.18 22.12 4.26
CA PRO A 109 15.58 21.75 4.08
C PRO A 109 16.00 20.59 5.00
N GLY A 110 16.61 19.56 4.41
CA GLY A 110 17.05 18.37 5.14
C GLY A 110 15.90 17.46 5.60
N TYR A 111 14.68 17.61 5.08
CA TYR A 111 13.55 16.77 5.47
C TYR A 111 13.84 15.28 5.30
N HIS A 112 14.40 14.88 4.16
CA HIS A 112 14.66 13.48 3.83
C HIS A 112 15.83 12.85 4.58
N SER A 113 16.68 13.64 5.27
CA SER A 113 17.71 13.10 6.15
C SER A 113 17.19 12.78 7.56
N ILE A 114 16.09 13.43 7.96
CA ILE A 114 15.47 13.27 9.29
C ILE A 114 14.25 12.33 9.21
N VAL A 115 13.41 12.49 8.18
CA VAL A 115 12.18 11.71 7.99
C VAL A 115 12.44 10.54 7.04
N HIS A 116 12.59 9.34 7.60
CA HIS A 116 12.92 8.14 6.83
C HIS A 116 11.77 7.57 6.00
N ARG A 117 10.52 7.79 6.42
CA ARG A 117 9.34 7.33 5.68
C ARG A 117 8.39 8.49 5.44
N PRO A 118 8.64 9.32 4.40
CA PRO A 118 7.74 10.39 4.01
C PRO A 118 6.35 9.84 3.69
N MET A 119 5.32 10.63 4.00
CA MET A 119 3.94 10.31 3.68
C MET A 119 3.14 11.61 3.50
N ASP A 120 2.21 11.59 2.57
CA ASP A 120 1.33 12.71 2.22
C ASP A 120 -0.04 12.18 1.74
N LEU A 121 -1.05 13.04 1.69
CA LEU A 121 -2.41 12.65 1.31
C LEU A 121 -2.50 12.12 -0.12
N SER A 122 -1.67 12.59 -1.06
CA SER A 122 -1.69 12.07 -2.43
C SER A 122 -1.13 10.65 -2.50
N ALA A 123 -0.06 10.35 -1.74
CA ALA A 123 0.48 9.01 -1.59
C ALA A 123 -0.55 8.06 -0.93
N ILE A 124 -1.20 8.49 0.15
CA ILE A 124 -2.25 7.70 0.81
C ILE A 124 -3.40 7.38 -0.15
N LYS A 125 -3.88 8.37 -0.90
CA LYS A 125 -4.91 8.16 -1.93
C LYS A 125 -4.48 7.12 -2.95
N LYS A 126 -3.27 7.26 -3.50
CA LYS A 126 -2.72 6.32 -4.48
C LYS A 126 -2.61 4.91 -3.89
N ASN A 127 -2.23 4.77 -2.63
CA ASN A 127 -2.13 3.49 -1.95
C ASN A 127 -3.49 2.82 -1.73
N ILE A 128 -4.54 3.58 -1.43
CA ILE A 128 -5.94 3.07 -1.42
C ILE A 128 -6.36 2.65 -2.83
N GLU A 129 -6.05 3.47 -3.84
CA GLU A 129 -6.47 3.24 -5.22
C GLU A 129 -5.83 2.01 -5.85
N SER A 130 -4.53 1.80 -5.61
CA SER A 130 -3.75 0.65 -6.05
C SER A 130 -3.95 -0.61 -5.21
N GLY A 131 -4.63 -0.50 -4.07
CA GLY A 131 -4.89 -1.64 -3.17
C GLY A 131 -3.70 -2.05 -2.31
N VAL A 132 -2.73 -1.14 -2.10
CA VAL A 132 -1.67 -1.26 -1.09
C VAL A 132 -2.25 -1.09 0.32
N ILE A 133 -3.16 -0.12 0.48
CA ILE A 133 -3.97 0.02 1.69
C ILE A 133 -5.29 -0.70 1.43
N ARG A 134 -5.53 -1.77 2.19
CA ARG A 134 -6.70 -2.67 2.04
C ARG A 134 -7.59 -2.68 3.27
N THR A 135 -7.07 -2.21 4.40
CA THR A 135 -7.75 -2.21 5.70
C THR A 135 -7.76 -0.82 6.33
N THR A 136 -8.73 -0.59 7.22
CA THR A 136 -8.83 0.66 7.98
C THR A 136 -7.59 0.91 8.84
N ALA A 137 -7.01 -0.16 9.41
CA ALA A 137 -5.79 -0.07 10.22
C ALA A 137 -4.58 0.44 9.41
N GLU A 138 -4.40 -0.03 8.18
CA GLU A 138 -3.34 0.47 7.29
C GLU A 138 -3.56 1.93 6.89
N PHE A 139 -4.81 2.32 6.63
CA PHE A 139 -5.15 3.72 6.36
C PHE A 139 -4.82 4.62 7.56
N GLN A 140 -5.25 4.23 8.76
CA GLN A 140 -4.98 4.99 9.98
C GLN A 140 -3.49 5.08 10.26
N ARG A 141 -2.74 3.98 10.08
CA ARG A 141 -1.28 3.96 10.22
C ARG A 141 -0.62 5.00 9.32
N ASP A 142 -0.97 5.04 8.04
CA ASP A 142 -0.34 5.95 7.09
C ASP A 142 -0.77 7.42 7.32
N ILE A 143 -2.02 7.67 7.74
CA ILE A 143 -2.50 9.00 8.17
C ILE A 143 -1.73 9.47 9.43
N MET A 144 -1.59 8.61 10.43
CA MET A 144 -0.85 8.94 11.65
C MET A 144 0.63 9.19 11.37
N LEU A 145 1.24 8.39 10.49
CA LEU A 145 2.63 8.58 10.08
C LEU A 145 2.85 9.96 9.45
N MET A 146 1.95 10.39 8.57
CA MET A 146 2.00 11.72 7.95
C MET A 146 2.00 12.84 9.01
N PHE A 147 1.10 12.79 9.99
CA PHE A 147 1.06 13.79 11.07
C PHE A 147 2.28 13.70 11.98
N GLN A 148 2.70 12.48 12.36
CA GLN A 148 3.84 12.28 13.25
C GLN A 148 5.15 12.77 12.62
N ASN A 149 5.33 12.57 11.30
CA ASN A 149 6.47 13.13 10.57
C ASN A 149 6.49 14.66 10.64
N ALA A 150 5.33 15.30 10.48
CA ALA A 150 5.23 16.76 10.58
C ALA A 150 5.51 17.26 12.01
N ILE A 151 4.95 16.60 13.02
CA ILE A 151 5.16 16.94 14.44
C ILE A 151 6.62 16.75 14.86
N MET A 152 7.29 15.71 14.35
CA MET A 152 8.69 15.40 14.69
C MET A 152 9.67 16.34 14.00
N TYR A 153 9.45 16.65 12.72
CA TYR A 153 10.36 17.51 11.96
C TYR A 153 10.24 18.99 12.35
N ASN A 154 9.02 19.46 12.63
CA ASN A 154 8.77 20.86 12.96
C ASN A 154 8.86 21.08 14.48
N SER A 155 9.50 22.18 14.90
CA SER A 155 9.54 22.57 16.30
C SER A 155 8.15 22.97 16.82
N SER A 156 7.96 22.94 18.14
CA SER A 156 6.69 23.30 18.78
C SER A 156 6.23 24.74 18.53
N ASP A 157 7.14 25.61 18.09
CA ASP A 157 6.87 27.02 17.81
C ASP A 157 6.52 27.25 16.33
N HIS A 158 6.57 26.21 15.49
CA HIS A 158 6.32 26.31 14.06
C HIS A 158 4.84 26.06 13.73
N ASP A 159 4.26 26.86 12.84
CA ASP A 159 2.83 26.75 12.50
C ASP A 159 2.43 25.34 12.03
N VAL A 160 3.29 24.66 11.28
CA VAL A 160 3.02 23.30 10.76
C VAL A 160 2.86 22.28 11.89
N TYR A 161 3.56 22.46 13.02
CA TYR A 161 3.40 21.62 14.20
C TYR A 161 1.97 21.73 14.75
N HIS A 162 1.48 22.96 14.93
CA HIS A 162 0.11 23.20 15.42
C HIS A 162 -0.96 22.76 14.41
N MET A 163 -0.74 23.02 13.11
CA MET A 163 -1.63 22.56 12.04
C MET A 163 -1.75 21.03 12.03
N ALA A 164 -0.65 20.31 12.22
CA ALA A 164 -0.63 18.85 12.29
C ALA A 164 -1.44 18.34 13.48
N LEU A 165 -1.25 18.90 14.68
CA LEU A 165 -1.99 18.50 15.87
C LEU A 165 -3.50 18.76 15.75
N GLU A 166 -3.90 19.94 15.28
CA GLU A 166 -5.32 20.29 15.11
C GLU A 166 -5.98 19.39 14.05
N MET A 167 -5.32 19.20 12.90
CA MET A 167 -5.85 18.37 11.83
C MET A 167 -5.88 16.89 12.23
N GLN A 168 -4.86 16.39 12.93
CA GLN A 168 -4.85 15.03 13.46
C GLN A 168 -6.05 14.79 14.38
N ARG A 169 -6.28 15.71 15.33
CA ARG A 169 -7.44 15.65 16.22
C ARG A 169 -8.74 15.64 15.43
N ASP A 170 -8.92 16.60 14.54
CA ASP A 170 -10.16 16.75 13.77
C ASP A 170 -10.42 15.56 12.81
N VAL A 171 -9.37 14.96 12.24
CA VAL A 171 -9.47 13.82 11.32
C VAL A 171 -9.62 12.48 12.04
N LEU A 172 -9.05 12.32 13.24
CA LEU A 172 -9.08 11.04 13.98
C LEU A 172 -10.19 10.98 15.05
N GLU A 173 -10.64 12.12 15.60
CA GLU A 173 -11.71 12.16 16.62
C GLU A 173 -13.10 12.37 16.03
N ARG A 174 -13.25 12.93 14.82
CA ARG A 174 -14.57 13.06 14.16
C ARG A 174 -15.09 11.85 13.36
N PRO A 175 -14.30 10.85 12.94
CA PRO A 175 -14.84 9.66 12.28
C PRO A 175 -15.89 8.95 13.15
N THR A 176 -15.73 9.00 14.48
CA THR A 176 -16.59 8.34 15.46
C THR A 176 -17.98 8.95 15.60
N ASP A 177 -18.21 10.21 15.22
CA ASP A 177 -19.43 10.94 15.66
C ASP A 177 -20.47 11.21 14.56
N LEU A 178 -20.11 11.39 13.28
CA LEU A 178 -21.12 11.82 12.28
C LEU A 178 -21.02 11.19 10.88
N GLY A 179 -20.56 9.94 10.77
CA GLY A 179 -20.74 9.22 9.51
C GLY A 179 -20.07 7.86 9.40
N PHE A 180 -19.03 7.56 10.15
CA PHE A 180 -18.35 6.27 9.96
C PHE A 180 -19.20 5.10 10.48
N LYS A 181 -19.83 5.24 11.65
CA LYS A 181 -20.74 4.22 12.21
C LYS A 181 -22.04 4.07 11.39
N ASP A 182 -22.63 5.18 10.96
CA ASP A 182 -23.89 5.16 10.22
C ASP A 182 -23.76 4.78 8.74
N THR A 183 -22.66 5.14 8.08
CA THR A 183 -22.37 4.71 6.71
C THR A 183 -22.00 3.21 6.67
N TYR A 184 -21.28 2.69 7.68
CA TYR A 184 -21.11 1.24 7.86
C TYR A 184 -22.44 0.51 8.11
N ARG A 185 -23.29 1.08 8.98
CA ARG A 185 -24.59 0.49 9.37
C ARG A 185 -25.61 0.48 8.24
N LYS A 186 -25.66 1.51 7.39
CA LYS A 186 -26.68 1.64 6.34
C LYS A 186 -26.30 0.98 5.02
N ASP A 187 -25.02 0.92 4.65
CA ASP A 187 -24.61 0.45 3.32
C ASP A 187 -24.15 -1.03 3.30
N ILE A 188 -23.87 -1.65 4.46
CA ILE A 188 -23.21 -2.98 4.51
C ILE A 188 -24.07 -4.09 5.16
N GLY A 189 -25.22 -3.77 5.78
CA GLY A 189 -26.19 -4.78 6.23
C GLY A 189 -25.62 -5.90 7.11
N PHE A 190 -24.54 -5.64 7.86
CA PHE A 190 -23.89 -6.63 8.72
C PHE A 190 -24.18 -6.29 10.19
N SER A 191 -24.73 -7.26 10.92
CA SER A 191 -25.04 -7.15 12.35
C SER A 191 -23.80 -6.75 13.15
N THR A 192 -23.99 -5.84 14.09
CA THR A 192 -23.00 -5.19 14.94
C THR A 192 -22.32 -6.10 15.97
N GLU A 193 -22.25 -7.41 15.75
CA GLU A 193 -21.76 -8.37 16.75
C GLU A 193 -20.27 -8.74 16.61
N LEU A 194 -19.53 -8.21 15.62
CA LEU A 194 -18.14 -8.62 15.35
C LEU A 194 -17.14 -7.48 15.15
N LEU A 195 -17.43 -6.27 15.65
CA LEU A 195 -16.36 -5.29 15.85
C LEU A 195 -15.96 -5.35 17.33
N ASP A 196 -14.89 -6.10 17.56
CA ASP A 196 -14.15 -6.14 18.81
C ASP A 196 -13.94 -4.72 19.35
N GLU A 197 -14.46 -4.46 20.55
CA GLU A 197 -14.30 -3.23 21.32
C GLU A 197 -12.82 -2.96 21.68
N SER A 198 -11.88 -3.83 21.29
CA SER A 198 -10.44 -3.63 21.50
C SER A 198 -9.78 -2.58 20.61
N VAL A 199 -10.53 -1.94 19.69
CA VAL A 199 -10.02 -0.85 18.84
C VAL A 199 -10.85 0.43 19.03
N PHE A 200 -11.15 0.78 20.28
CA PHE A 200 -11.53 2.13 20.69
C PHE A 200 -10.87 2.51 22.02
#